data_AF-A0A9X7DJB5-F1
#
_entry.id   AF-A0A9X7DJB5-F1
#
_cell.length_a   1.000
_cell.length_b   1.000
_cell.length_c   1.000
_cell.angle_alpha   90.00
_cell.angle_beta   90.00
_cell.angle_gamma   90.00
#
_symmetry.space_group_name_H-M   'P 1'
#
loop_
_entity.id
_entity.type
_entity.pdbx_description
1 polymer ?
#
loop_
_entity_poly.entity_id
_entity_poly.type
_entity_poly.pdbx_seq_one_letter_code
_entity_poly.pdbx_strand_id
1 'polypeptide(L)'
;MLKSKIRIGFLVIILCSVLFIFLKPSTQVYGNSERGIVQAIQSTNGYEDKDAIEILKIFDSKNERTVAFLYNNQPAYIHFYKNKDGNYKWTNIESYAEEPLSMFLVQFRKYLNLKHMLVVSNSENPVSKMKIKVIGESTKEIVFNLHPKSAVLMKLEDMPKAKDNKFEYEYEYFDKDGNKITENDLMN
;
A
#
# COMPACT_ATOMS: atom_id res chain seq x y z
N MET A 1 51.94 -31.69 -18.70
CA MET A 1 50.51 -32.02 -18.89
C MET A 1 49.64 -31.79 -17.65
N LEU A 2 50.11 -32.04 -16.42
CA LEU A 2 49.29 -31.85 -15.20
C LEU A 2 48.92 -30.36 -14.96
N LYS A 3 49.85 -29.44 -15.19
CA LYS A 3 49.63 -27.98 -15.03
C LYS A 3 48.61 -27.38 -16.01
N SER A 4 48.48 -27.91 -17.23
CA SER A 4 47.46 -27.43 -18.20
C SER A 4 46.07 -27.93 -17.86
N LYS A 5 45.93 -29.17 -17.36
CA LYS A 5 44.66 -29.73 -16.88
C LYS A 5 44.11 -28.96 -15.68
N ILE A 6 44.98 -28.55 -14.74
CA ILE A 6 44.59 -27.72 -13.58
C ILE A 6 44.12 -26.33 -14.03
N ARG A 7 44.82 -25.70 -14.99
CA ARG A 7 44.41 -24.39 -15.55
C ARG A 7 43.05 -24.45 -16.25
N ILE A 8 42.80 -25.50 -17.03
CA ILE A 8 41.50 -25.71 -17.70
C ILE A 8 40.39 -25.91 -16.67
N GLY A 9 40.62 -26.73 -15.64
CA GLY A 9 39.65 -26.93 -14.55
C GLY A 9 39.29 -25.62 -13.82
N PHE A 10 40.28 -24.77 -13.53
CA PHE A 10 40.05 -23.48 -12.90
C PHE A 10 39.24 -22.53 -13.80
N LEU A 11 39.49 -22.56 -15.11
CA LEU A 11 38.78 -21.74 -16.10
C LEU A 11 37.32 -22.17 -16.25
N VAL A 12 37.04 -23.47 -16.19
CA VAL A 12 35.68 -24.03 -16.16
C VAL A 12 34.94 -23.59 -14.89
N ILE A 13 35.58 -23.62 -13.72
CA ILE A 13 34.97 -23.17 -12.45
C ILE A 13 34.62 -21.68 -12.50
N ILE A 14 35.51 -20.83 -13.04
CA ILE A 14 35.24 -19.40 -13.22
C ILE A 14 34.06 -19.21 -14.17
N LEU A 15 34.03 -19.91 -15.30
CA LEU A 15 32.96 -19.81 -16.28
C LEU A 15 31.61 -20.23 -15.69
N CYS A 16 31.58 -21.35 -14.94
CA CYS A 16 30.39 -21.78 -14.22
C CYS A 16 29.95 -20.78 -13.14
N SER A 17 30.89 -20.13 -12.44
CA SER A 17 30.59 -19.12 -11.43
C SER A 17 30.00 -17.85 -12.06
N VAL A 18 30.55 -17.40 -13.19
CA VAL A 18 30.02 -16.26 -13.96
C VAL A 18 28.63 -16.60 -14.50
N LEU A 19 28.45 -17.77 -15.11
CA LEU A 19 27.14 -18.24 -15.57
C LEU A 19 26.14 -18.33 -14.42
N PHE A 20 26.53 -18.80 -13.24
CA PHE A 20 25.64 -18.85 -12.07
C PHE A 20 25.19 -17.45 -11.61
N ILE A 21 26.07 -16.44 -11.65
CA ILE A 21 25.71 -15.05 -11.33
C ILE A 21 24.72 -14.49 -12.36
N PHE A 22 24.91 -14.75 -13.65
CA PHE A 22 24.04 -14.25 -14.73
C PHE A 22 22.74 -15.03 -14.90
N LEU A 23 22.73 -16.33 -14.54
CA LEU A 23 21.55 -17.20 -14.59
C LEU A 23 20.74 -17.18 -13.30
N LYS A 24 21.21 -16.49 -12.24
CA LYS A 24 20.36 -16.24 -11.08
C LYS A 24 19.09 -15.57 -11.59
N PRO A 25 17.90 -16.19 -11.42
CA PRO A 25 16.66 -15.52 -11.71
C PRO A 25 16.68 -14.22 -10.91
N SER A 26 16.49 -13.10 -11.58
CA SER A 26 16.05 -11.89 -10.91
C SER A 26 14.69 -12.25 -10.31
N THR A 27 14.66 -12.76 -9.08
CA THR A 27 13.45 -13.04 -8.29
C THR A 27 12.77 -11.75 -7.83
N GLN A 28 13.05 -10.63 -8.52
CA GLN A 28 12.43 -9.36 -8.23
C GLN A 28 10.98 -9.44 -8.68
N VAL A 29 10.09 -9.61 -7.70
CA VAL A 29 8.66 -9.61 -7.92
C VAL A 29 8.19 -8.19 -8.21
N TYR A 30 7.46 -8.03 -9.30
CA TYR A 30 6.97 -6.74 -9.76
C TYR A 30 5.45 -6.66 -9.67
N GLY A 31 4.93 -5.54 -9.20
CA GLY A 31 3.50 -5.26 -9.08
C GLY A 31 2.83 -4.85 -10.40
N ASN A 32 3.32 -5.33 -11.56
CA ASN A 32 2.80 -4.90 -12.86
C ASN A 32 1.40 -5.46 -13.16
N SER A 33 1.09 -6.64 -12.63
CA SER A 33 -0.20 -7.32 -12.75
C SER A 33 -0.75 -7.64 -11.37
N GLU A 34 -2.03 -7.96 -11.27
CA GLU A 34 -2.67 -8.38 -10.01
C GLU A 34 -1.93 -9.58 -9.36
N ARG A 35 -1.59 -10.60 -10.16
CA ARG A 35 -0.77 -11.73 -9.68
C ARG A 35 0.59 -11.27 -9.15
N GLY A 36 1.24 -10.33 -9.84
CA GLY A 36 2.52 -9.77 -9.40
C GLY A 36 2.40 -8.92 -8.14
N ILE A 37 1.28 -8.22 -7.95
CA ILE A 37 0.97 -7.49 -6.71
C ILE A 37 0.81 -8.48 -5.56
N VAL A 38 0.01 -9.53 -5.73
CA VAL A 38 -0.17 -10.58 -4.71
C VAL A 38 1.17 -11.20 -4.35
N GLN A 39 1.98 -11.58 -5.33
CA GLN A 39 3.33 -12.12 -5.07
C GLN A 39 4.23 -11.12 -4.33
N ALA A 40 4.10 -9.82 -4.61
CA ALA A 40 4.90 -8.79 -3.94
C ALA A 40 4.48 -8.65 -2.47
N ILE A 41 3.16 -8.67 -2.19
CA ILE A 41 2.62 -8.70 -0.83
C ILE A 41 3.15 -9.94 -0.09
N GLN A 42 2.99 -11.13 -0.69
CA GLN A 42 3.47 -12.41 -0.12
C GLN A 42 4.98 -12.47 0.13
N SER A 43 5.77 -11.70 -0.63
CA SER A 43 7.22 -11.63 -0.41
C SER A 43 7.61 -10.81 0.83
N THR A 44 6.64 -10.19 1.49
CA THR A 44 6.83 -9.41 2.72
C THR A 44 6.56 -10.28 3.94
N ASN A 45 7.44 -10.21 4.94
CA ASN A 45 7.26 -10.92 6.21
C ASN A 45 5.93 -10.55 6.88
N GLY A 46 5.14 -11.55 7.27
CA GLY A 46 3.82 -11.40 7.87
C GLY A 46 2.63 -11.44 6.90
N TYR A 47 2.88 -11.63 5.60
CA TYR A 47 1.86 -11.66 4.54
C TYR A 47 1.90 -12.93 3.68
N GLU A 48 2.44 -14.03 4.20
CA GLU A 48 2.79 -15.21 3.41
C GLU A 48 1.55 -15.94 2.85
N ASP A 49 0.42 -15.88 3.56
CA ASP A 49 -0.81 -16.55 3.14
C ASP A 49 -1.46 -15.82 1.97
N LYS A 50 -1.55 -16.51 0.82
CA LYS A 50 -2.18 -15.96 -0.38
C LYS A 50 -3.68 -15.80 -0.23
N ASP A 51 -4.32 -16.78 0.40
CA ASP A 51 -5.77 -16.88 0.43
C ASP A 51 -6.37 -15.87 1.42
N ALA A 52 -5.51 -15.31 2.27
CA ALA A 52 -5.79 -14.16 3.12
C ALA A 52 -5.81 -12.81 2.38
N ILE A 53 -5.29 -12.71 1.14
CA ILE A 53 -5.12 -11.44 0.41
C ILE A 53 -6.32 -11.18 -0.52
N GLU A 54 -7.04 -10.09 -0.27
CA GLU A 54 -8.13 -9.61 -1.14
C GLU A 54 -7.80 -8.21 -1.66
N ILE A 55 -7.54 -8.05 -2.97
CA ILE A 55 -7.30 -6.74 -3.57
C ILE A 55 -8.62 -6.00 -3.72
N LEU A 56 -8.74 -4.83 -3.09
CA LEU A 56 -9.93 -4.00 -3.14
C LEU A 56 -9.89 -3.01 -4.30
N LYS A 57 -8.75 -2.32 -4.45
CA LYS A 57 -8.61 -1.27 -5.46
C LYS A 57 -7.16 -0.96 -5.79
N ILE A 58 -6.91 -0.70 -7.07
CA ILE A 58 -5.61 -0.26 -7.58
C ILE A 58 -5.74 1.20 -8.02
N PHE A 59 -4.93 2.07 -7.44
CA PHE A 59 -4.84 3.49 -7.78
C PHE A 59 -3.51 3.75 -8.49
N ASP A 60 -3.58 4.11 -9.78
CA ASP A 60 -2.41 4.45 -10.59
C ASP A 60 -2.28 5.96 -10.77
N SER A 61 -1.06 6.49 -10.64
CA SER A 61 -0.73 7.89 -10.89
C SER A 61 0.68 8.02 -11.45
N LYS A 62 0.82 8.35 -12.75
CA LYS A 62 2.11 8.49 -13.45
C LYS A 62 3.05 7.29 -13.21
N ASN A 63 3.97 7.41 -12.25
CA ASN A 63 4.99 6.43 -11.90
C ASN A 63 4.74 5.77 -10.54
N GLU A 64 3.54 5.92 -9.98
CA GLU A 64 3.16 5.48 -8.66
C GLU A 64 1.92 4.59 -8.77
N ARG A 65 1.88 3.53 -7.96
CA ARG A 65 0.74 2.65 -7.82
C ARG A 65 0.51 2.40 -6.35
N THR A 66 -0.70 2.64 -5.87
CA THR A 66 -1.11 2.30 -4.51
C THR A 66 -2.20 1.26 -4.61
N VAL A 67 -2.02 0.13 -3.95
CA VAL A 67 -3.01 -0.95 -3.91
C VAL A 67 -3.56 -1.04 -2.50
N ALA A 68 -4.86 -0.85 -2.36
CA ALA A 68 -5.58 -1.15 -1.15
C ALA A 68 -6.03 -2.61 -1.21
N PHE A 69 -5.79 -3.34 -0.13
CA PHE A 69 -6.13 -4.74 0.00
C PHE A 69 -6.54 -5.08 1.43
N LEU A 70 -7.14 -6.25 1.61
CA LEU A 70 -7.33 -6.85 2.93
C LEU A 70 -6.35 -8.00 3.09
N TYR A 71 -5.79 -8.14 4.29
CA TYR A 71 -5.08 -9.34 4.71
C TYR A 71 -5.80 -9.93 5.92
N ASN A 72 -6.37 -11.13 5.80
CA ASN A 72 -7.22 -11.71 6.84
C ASN A 72 -8.33 -10.75 7.30
N ASN A 73 -9.03 -10.13 6.33
CA ASN A 73 -10.04 -9.11 6.58
C ASN A 73 -9.52 -7.83 7.30
N GLN A 74 -8.21 -7.63 7.43
CA GLN A 74 -7.63 -6.41 8.00
C GLN A 74 -7.29 -5.41 6.90
N PRO A 75 -7.70 -4.13 7.02
CA PRO A 75 -7.32 -3.08 6.09
C PRO A 75 -5.80 -2.94 5.94
N ALA A 76 -5.33 -2.91 4.70
CA ALA A 76 -3.91 -2.74 4.37
C ALA A 76 -3.71 -2.00 3.04
N TYR A 77 -2.49 -1.49 2.84
CA TYR A 77 -2.06 -1.03 1.53
C TYR A 77 -0.60 -1.34 1.24
N ILE A 78 -0.29 -1.43 -0.05
CA ILE A 78 1.07 -1.54 -0.57
C ILE A 78 1.29 -0.48 -1.65
N HIS A 79 2.42 0.21 -1.58
CA HIS A 79 2.79 1.26 -2.50
C HIS A 79 3.97 0.85 -3.39
N PHE A 80 3.88 1.13 -4.69
CA PHE A 80 4.88 0.83 -5.70
C PHE A 80 5.34 2.09 -6.45
N TYR A 81 6.60 2.07 -6.87
CA TYR A 81 7.18 3.03 -7.80
C TYR A 81 7.59 2.34 -9.11
N LYS A 82 7.25 2.96 -10.24
CA LYS A 82 7.59 2.51 -11.59
C LYS A 82 9.04 2.88 -11.91
N ASN A 83 9.88 1.87 -12.14
CA ASN A 83 11.27 2.06 -12.52
C ASN A 83 11.40 2.51 -13.99
N LYS A 84 12.64 2.77 -14.44
CA LYS A 84 12.94 3.21 -15.81
C LYS A 84 12.55 2.18 -16.88
N ASP A 85 12.50 0.90 -16.51
CA ASP A 85 12.11 -0.21 -17.39
C ASP A 85 10.58 -0.40 -17.44
N GLY A 86 9.82 0.44 -16.75
CA GLY A 86 8.37 0.38 -16.70
C GLY A 86 7.79 -0.60 -15.67
N ASN A 87 8.62 -1.16 -14.79
CA ASN A 87 8.20 -2.13 -13.78
C ASN A 87 7.94 -1.49 -12.41
N TYR A 88 6.84 -1.89 -11.76
CA TYR A 88 6.43 -1.43 -10.44
C TYR A 88 7.14 -2.21 -9.34
N LYS A 89 8.04 -1.54 -8.61
CA LYS A 89 8.74 -2.09 -7.44
C LYS A 89 8.05 -1.59 -6.17
N TRP A 90 7.73 -2.48 -5.24
CA TRP A 90 7.12 -2.08 -3.98
C TRP A 90 8.12 -1.26 -3.15
N THR A 91 7.59 -0.35 -2.33
CA THR A 91 8.38 0.62 -1.57
C THR A 91 7.95 0.76 -0.12
N ASN A 92 6.66 0.56 0.16
CA ASN A 92 6.08 0.55 1.50
C ASN A 92 4.86 -0.37 1.53
N ILE A 93 4.59 -0.95 2.69
CA ILE A 93 3.42 -1.76 2.98
C ILE A 93 3.05 -1.52 4.45
N GLU A 94 1.76 -1.38 4.74
CA GLU A 94 1.25 -1.03 6.06
C GLU A 94 -0.12 -1.66 6.24
N SER A 95 -0.42 -2.06 7.47
CA SER A 95 -1.68 -2.64 7.91
C SER A 95 -1.98 -2.18 9.33
N TYR A 96 -3.25 -2.00 9.65
CA TYR A 96 -3.70 -1.83 11.03
C TYR A 96 -4.53 -3.05 11.42
N ALA A 97 -4.13 -3.70 12.50
CA ALA A 97 -4.83 -4.86 13.00
C ALA A 97 -6.11 -4.42 13.73
N GLU A 98 -7.13 -5.26 13.68
CA GLU A 98 -8.32 -5.18 14.55
C GLU A 98 -9.23 -3.95 14.35
N GLU A 99 -9.07 -3.21 13.25
CA GLU A 99 -9.96 -2.11 12.90
C GLU A 99 -10.80 -2.42 11.65
N PRO A 100 -12.13 -2.18 11.67
CA PRO A 100 -12.96 -2.39 10.50
C PRO A 100 -12.80 -1.31 9.42
N LEU A 101 -12.26 -0.15 9.79
CA LEU A 101 -12.01 0.98 8.92
C LEU A 101 -10.68 1.63 9.34
N SER A 102 -9.74 1.73 8.41
CA SER A 102 -8.45 2.37 8.69
C SER A 102 -8.10 3.46 7.69
N MET A 103 -7.35 4.44 8.19
CA MET A 103 -6.89 5.59 7.42
C MET A 103 -5.37 5.59 7.34
N PHE A 104 -4.86 5.61 6.12
CA PHE A 104 -3.43 5.57 5.82
C PHE A 104 -2.97 6.87 5.19
N LEU A 105 -1.85 7.38 5.69
CA LEU A 105 -1.15 8.52 5.13
C LEU A 105 -0.08 8.02 4.15
N VAL A 106 -0.43 8.00 2.86
CA VAL A 106 0.43 7.40 1.84
C VAL A 106 1.57 8.36 1.47
N GLN A 107 2.77 8.01 1.92
CA GLN A 107 4.01 8.72 1.59
C GLN A 107 4.60 8.24 0.28
N PHE A 108 4.96 9.19 -0.60
CA PHE A 108 5.61 8.89 -1.88
C PHE A 108 7.08 9.29 -1.83
N ARG A 109 7.99 8.30 -1.95
CA ARG A 109 9.45 8.43 -1.71
C ARG A 109 10.15 9.64 -2.33
N LYS A 110 9.63 10.24 -3.40
CA LYS A 110 10.30 11.35 -4.08
C LYS A 110 10.15 12.69 -3.37
N TYR A 111 9.16 12.84 -2.50
CA TYR A 111 8.94 14.05 -1.72
C TYR A 111 8.49 13.60 -0.34
N LEU A 112 9.14 14.06 0.73
CA LEU A 112 8.69 13.90 2.12
C LEU A 112 7.32 14.58 2.40
N ASN A 113 6.55 14.86 1.35
CA ASN A 113 5.24 15.46 1.39
C ASN A 113 4.24 14.32 1.27
N LEU A 114 3.49 14.09 2.34
CA LEU A 114 2.26 13.33 2.30
C LEU A 114 1.40 13.84 1.15
N LYS A 115 1.01 12.94 0.24
CA LYS A 115 0.24 13.34 -0.96
C LYS A 115 -1.18 12.84 -0.93
N HIS A 116 -1.45 11.72 -0.26
CA HIS A 116 -2.76 11.10 -0.29
C HIS A 116 -3.16 10.57 1.08
N MET A 117 -4.46 10.64 1.33
CA MET A 117 -5.14 9.92 2.39
C MET A 117 -5.88 8.75 1.73
N LEU A 118 -5.58 7.54 2.19
CA LEU A 118 -6.25 6.33 1.76
C LEU A 118 -7.13 5.84 2.90
N VAL A 119 -8.41 5.64 2.62
CA VAL A 119 -9.38 5.05 3.56
C VAL A 119 -9.70 3.66 3.05
N VAL A 120 -9.59 2.65 3.91
CA VAL A 120 -9.83 1.25 3.56
C VAL A 120 -10.78 0.64 4.60
N SER A 121 -11.86 0.04 4.15
CA SER A 121 -12.84 -0.66 4.97
C SER A 121 -12.82 -2.16 4.71
N ASN A 122 -12.99 -2.96 5.76
CA ASN A 122 -13.12 -4.40 5.65
C ASN A 122 -14.59 -4.84 5.49
N SER A 123 -14.85 -6.15 5.59
CA SER A 123 -16.20 -6.71 5.44
C SER A 123 -17.16 -6.43 6.60
N GLU A 124 -16.62 -6.11 7.78
CA GLU A 124 -17.38 -5.90 9.02
C GLU A 124 -17.68 -4.41 9.26
N ASN A 125 -17.13 -3.52 8.43
CA ASN A 125 -17.30 -2.07 8.56
C ASN A 125 -18.77 -1.62 8.59
N PRO A 126 -19.24 -1.04 9.73
CA PRO A 126 -20.59 -0.49 9.83
C PRO A 126 -20.72 0.92 9.23
N VAL A 127 -19.59 1.61 8.99
CA VAL A 127 -19.58 3.00 8.53
C VAL A 127 -19.95 3.08 7.05
N SER A 128 -21.06 3.75 6.75
CA SER A 128 -21.46 4.07 5.37
C SER A 128 -20.97 5.44 4.91
N LYS A 129 -20.71 6.35 5.86
CA LYS A 129 -20.29 7.72 5.57
C LYS A 129 -19.33 8.21 6.64
N MET A 130 -18.18 8.72 6.21
CA MET A 130 -17.21 9.39 7.07
C MET A 130 -17.10 10.85 6.66
N LYS A 131 -17.21 11.76 7.63
CA LYS A 131 -16.92 13.17 7.47
C LYS A 131 -15.61 13.50 8.17
N ILE A 132 -14.73 14.19 7.46
CA ILE A 132 -13.51 14.77 8.02
C ILE A 132 -13.61 16.27 7.86
N LYS A 133 -13.58 16.99 8.98
CA LYS A 133 -13.44 18.43 8.97
C LYS A 133 -11.97 18.76 9.25
N VAL A 134 -11.31 19.35 8.25
CA VAL A 134 -9.92 19.77 8.33
C VAL A 134 -9.90 21.26 8.64
N ILE A 135 -9.28 21.62 9.76
CA ILE A 135 -9.20 22.99 10.25
C ILE A 135 -7.75 23.46 10.09
N GLY A 136 -7.56 24.42 9.17
CA GLY A 136 -6.29 25.10 8.93
C GLY A 136 -6.50 26.61 8.84
N GLU A 137 -5.90 27.27 7.85
CA GLU A 137 -6.18 28.67 7.54
C GLU A 137 -7.67 28.90 7.17
N SER A 138 -8.27 27.88 6.56
CA SER A 138 -9.71 27.75 6.35
C SER A 138 -10.19 26.38 6.82
N THR A 139 -11.50 26.25 7.04
CA THR A 139 -12.12 24.95 7.36
C THR A 139 -12.68 24.33 6.10
N LYS A 140 -12.40 23.04 5.88
CA LYS A 140 -12.98 22.26 4.79
C LYS A 140 -13.57 20.96 5.33
N GLU A 141 -14.83 20.70 4.98
CA GLU A 141 -15.46 19.40 5.20
C GLU A 141 -15.24 18.50 3.99
N ILE A 142 -14.86 17.27 4.26
CA ILE A 142 -14.62 16.21 3.29
C ILE A 142 -15.55 15.06 3.65
N VAL A 143 -16.28 14.56 2.66
CA VAL A 143 -17.22 13.45 2.84
C VAL A 143 -16.77 12.27 2.01
N PHE A 144 -16.63 11.12 2.68
CA PHE A 144 -16.39 9.83 2.05
C PHE A 144 -17.65 8.98 2.21
N ASN A 145 -18.17 8.49 1.08
CA ASN A 145 -19.15 7.41 1.09
C ASN A 145 -18.38 6.09 1.03
N LEU A 146 -18.64 5.24 2.02
CA LEU A 146 -17.94 4.01 2.26
C LEU A 146 -18.89 2.83 2.11
N HIS A 147 -18.35 1.71 1.68
CA HIS A 147 -19.06 0.44 1.60
C HIS A 147 -18.24 -0.63 2.32
N PRO A 148 -18.81 -1.77 2.72
CA PRO A 148 -18.01 -2.91 3.12
C PRO A 148 -17.02 -3.29 2.00
N LYS A 149 -15.79 -3.65 2.37
CA LYS A 149 -14.72 -4.03 1.45
C LYS A 149 -14.45 -2.97 0.38
N SER A 150 -14.18 -1.74 0.80
CA SER A 150 -13.99 -0.63 -0.12
C SER A 150 -12.72 0.17 0.18
N ALA A 151 -12.26 0.90 -0.83
CA ALA A 151 -11.13 1.80 -0.66
C ALA A 151 -11.36 3.11 -1.41
N VAL A 152 -11.02 4.23 -0.77
CA VAL A 152 -11.09 5.58 -1.34
C VAL A 152 -9.77 6.29 -1.13
N LEU A 153 -9.22 6.85 -2.21
CA LEU A 153 -8.00 7.64 -2.18
C LEU A 153 -8.34 9.10 -2.42
N MET A 154 -7.92 9.97 -1.52
CA MET A 154 -8.03 11.42 -1.64
C MET A 154 -6.63 12.03 -1.73
N LYS A 155 -6.49 13.10 -2.52
CA LYS A 155 -5.27 13.89 -2.53
C LYS A 155 -5.29 14.92 -1.41
N LEU A 156 -4.17 15.07 -0.70
CA LEU A 156 -4.03 16.06 0.36
C LEU A 156 -3.90 17.49 -0.17
N GLU A 157 -3.61 17.67 -1.48
CA GLU A 157 -3.63 18.99 -2.12
C GLU A 157 -5.02 19.66 -2.08
N ASP A 158 -6.07 18.85 -1.86
CA ASP A 158 -7.43 19.34 -1.67
C ASP A 158 -7.68 19.86 -0.24
N MET A 159 -6.75 19.71 0.70
CA MET A 159 -6.89 20.21 2.07
C MET A 159 -6.55 21.71 2.17
N PRO A 160 -7.12 22.43 3.16
CA PRO A 160 -6.70 23.80 3.44
C PRO A 160 -5.21 23.84 3.79
N LYS A 161 -4.61 25.04 3.74
CA LYS A 161 -3.24 25.24 4.26
C LYS A 161 -3.25 25.11 5.78
N ALA A 162 -2.14 24.65 6.33
CA ALA A 162 -1.96 24.55 7.79
C ALA A 162 -1.97 25.94 8.42
N LYS A 163 -2.65 26.10 9.56
CA LYS A 163 -2.56 27.31 10.39
C LYS A 163 -1.46 27.11 11.41
N ASP A 164 -0.51 28.03 11.49
CA ASP A 164 0.64 27.94 12.41
C ASP A 164 1.41 26.60 12.28
N ASN A 165 1.54 26.10 11.04
CA ASN A 165 2.13 24.79 10.70
C ASN A 165 1.43 23.57 11.33
N LYS A 166 0.15 23.71 11.70
CA LYS A 166 -0.66 22.63 12.27
C LYS A 166 -2.00 22.47 11.55
N PHE A 167 -2.51 21.26 11.63
CA PHE A 167 -3.88 20.91 11.28
C PHE A 167 -4.59 20.38 12.51
N GLU A 168 -5.87 20.72 12.63
CA GLU A 168 -6.79 20.04 13.53
C GLU A 168 -7.81 19.27 12.70
N TYR A 169 -8.19 18.09 13.18
CA TYR A 169 -9.10 17.18 12.50
C TYR A 169 -10.26 16.82 13.43
N GLU A 170 -11.48 16.97 12.94
CA GLU A 170 -12.68 16.41 13.57
C GLU A 170 -13.25 15.32 12.67
N TYR A 171 -13.59 14.17 13.25
CA TYR A 171 -14.12 13.01 12.53
C TYR A 171 -15.55 12.72 12.97
N GLU A 172 -16.41 12.44 12.01
CA GLU A 172 -17.75 11.91 12.27
C GLU A 172 -18.03 10.70 11.38
N TYR A 173 -18.55 9.63 11.99
CA TYR A 173 -18.88 8.38 11.33
C TYR A 173 -20.38 8.17 11.39
N PHE A 174 -20.96 7.66 10.31
CA PHE A 174 -22.39 7.39 10.22
C PHE A 174 -22.64 6.01 9.63
N ASP A 175 -23.64 5.31 10.17
CA ASP A 175 -24.13 4.04 9.64
C ASP A 175 -24.94 4.26 8.34
N LYS A 176 -25.43 3.17 7.76
CA LYS A 176 -26.26 3.19 6.53
C LYS A 176 -27.60 3.91 6.70
N ASP A 177 -28.11 3.99 7.93
CA ASP A 177 -29.40 4.59 8.28
C ASP A 177 -29.25 6.08 8.64
N GLY A 178 -28.00 6.57 8.70
CA GLY A 178 -27.66 7.96 8.99
C GLY A 178 -27.43 8.26 10.47
N ASN A 179 -27.41 7.24 11.35
CA ASN A 179 -27.11 7.42 12.76
C ASN A 179 -25.61 7.60 12.95
N LYS A 180 -25.23 8.48 13.89
CA LYS A 180 -23.83 8.71 14.24
C LYS A 180 -23.28 7.50 14.99
N ILE A 181 -22.15 6.98 14.52
CA ILE A 181 -21.39 5.89 15.14
C ILE A 181 -20.35 6.53 16.06
N THR A 182 -20.23 6.03 17.29
CA THR A 182 -19.20 6.47 18.24
C THR A 182 -17.96 5.59 18.15
N GLU A 183 -16.82 6.05 18.67
CA GLU A 183 -15.55 5.31 18.63
C GLU A 183 -15.65 3.94 19.31
N ASN A 184 -16.51 3.81 20.34
CA ASN A 184 -16.78 2.53 21.00
C ASN A 184 -17.49 1.52 20.09
N ASP A 185 -18.26 1.98 19.10
CA ASP A 185 -18.97 1.11 18.16
C ASP A 185 -18.06 0.63 17.01
N LEU A 186 -16.86 1.23 16.86
CA LEU A 186 -15.85 0.84 15.86
C LEU A 186 -14.85 -0.20 16.39
N MET A 187 -14.77 -0.37 17.72
CA MET A 187 -13.82 -1.28 18.38
C MET A 187 -14.47 -2.56 18.94
N ASN A 188 -15.78 -2.75 18.74
CA ASN A 188 -16.53 -3.94 19.14
C ASN A 188 -17.02 -4.73 17.92
#